data_AF-A0A1H7X615-F1
#
_entry.id   AF-A0A1H7X615-F1
#
_cell.length_a   1.000
_cell.length_b   1.000
_cell.length_c   1.000
_cell.angle_alpha   90.00
_cell.angle_beta   90.00
_cell.angle_gamma   90.00
#
_symmetry.space_group_name_H-M   'P 1'
#
loop_
_entity.id
_entity.type
_entity.pdbx_description
1 polymer ?
#
loop_
_entity_poly.entity_id
_entity_poly.type
_entity_poly.pdbx_seq_one_letter_code
_entity_poly.pdbx_strand_id
1 'polypeptide(L)'
;MNKTKLATTVLSLVIGVGVMLFSSEDKVQAKSHQNNNYSKSKSYSNKKAYYDTDISRDKYGKNQASVDYYMLALSWSPGFCEYKKRSSNGNLPRGLKYQCANPHKFGWVIHGLWPQNRSARQIDEHPRFCQGDLPPVDEKILEKYMKESPGKALLQGEWEKHGACAFKKPQDYFNMQRALYNSIKLPNKKLNRKALFSWVRKNNPQLSSVYLGASRNELYICYNKKWKPINCPKSRY
;
A
#
# COMPACT_ATOMS: atom_id res chain seq x y z
N MET A 1 -42.09 27.87 -45.62
CA MET A 1 -42.20 29.26 -46.12
C MET A 1 -41.41 30.18 -45.21
N ASN A 2 -40.42 30.90 -45.78
CA ASN A 2 -39.75 32.14 -45.33
C ASN A 2 -38.99 32.18 -43.98
N LYS A 3 -37.83 32.83 -43.78
CA LYS A 3 -36.83 33.54 -44.62
C LYS A 3 -35.56 33.79 -43.74
N THR A 4 -34.39 33.50 -44.30
CA THR A 4 -33.02 34.09 -44.21
C THR A 4 -32.53 35.15 -43.17
N LYS A 5 -31.25 34.91 -42.74
CA LYS A 5 -30.05 35.80 -42.55
C LYS A 5 -30.05 36.78 -41.34
N LEU A 6 -28.94 37.02 -40.61
CA LEU A 6 -27.63 37.55 -41.02
C LEU A 6 -26.48 37.20 -40.05
N ALA A 7 -25.26 37.19 -40.57
CA ALA A 7 -23.98 37.08 -39.86
C ALA A 7 -23.35 38.46 -39.62
N THR A 8 -22.50 38.59 -38.59
CA THR A 8 -21.48 39.65 -38.55
C THR A 8 -20.23 39.21 -37.79
N THR A 9 -19.11 39.24 -38.50
CA THR A 9 -17.73 39.04 -38.03
C THR A 9 -17.15 40.38 -37.60
N VAL A 10 -16.36 40.44 -36.52
CA VAL A 10 -15.42 41.54 -36.29
C VAL A 10 -14.04 40.96 -36.00
N LEU A 11 -13.13 41.22 -36.94
CA LEU A 11 -11.70 40.95 -36.90
C LEU A 11 -11.02 42.29 -36.58
N SER A 12 -10.23 42.35 -35.50
CA SER A 12 -9.36 43.50 -35.24
C SER A 12 -7.98 43.02 -34.81
N LEU A 13 -7.05 43.05 -35.77
CA LEU A 13 -5.61 42.97 -35.58
C LEU A 13 -5.09 44.41 -35.58
N VAL A 14 -4.40 44.85 -34.53
CA VAL A 14 -3.54 46.05 -34.60
C VAL A 14 -2.21 45.72 -33.96
N ILE A 15 -1.19 45.72 -34.83
CA ILE A 15 0.23 45.70 -34.52
C ILE A 15 0.66 47.16 -34.28
N GLY A 16 1.42 47.42 -33.21
CA GLY A 16 2.00 48.73 -32.94
C GLY A 16 3.27 48.59 -32.11
N VAL A 17 4.40 48.62 -32.80
CA VAL A 17 5.77 48.59 -32.28
C VAL A 17 6.08 49.91 -31.55
N GLY A 18 6.63 49.83 -30.35
CA GLY A 18 7.19 50.97 -29.61
C GLY A 18 8.45 50.55 -28.86
N VAL A 19 9.60 50.76 -29.49
CA VAL A 19 10.93 50.65 -28.87
C VAL A 19 11.17 51.94 -28.08
N MET A 20 11.48 51.81 -26.79
CA MET A 20 12.17 52.82 -25.99
C MET A 20 13.30 52.11 -25.24
N LEU A 21 14.53 52.53 -25.53
CA LEU A 21 15.78 52.13 -24.88
C LEU A 21 16.20 53.19 -23.86
N PHE A 22 17.07 52.75 -22.93
CA PHE A 22 17.91 53.50 -21.97
C PHE A 22 17.21 53.95 -20.66
N SER A 23 17.76 53.79 -19.46
CA SER A 23 19.02 53.21 -18.95
C SER A 23 18.96 53.12 -17.41
N SER A 24 19.77 52.22 -16.82
CA SER A 24 20.45 52.22 -15.49
C SER A 24 19.93 53.13 -14.36
N GLU A 25 19.94 52.79 -13.08
CA GLU A 25 20.46 51.70 -12.24
C GLU A 25 19.85 52.02 -10.87
N ASP A 26 19.22 51.06 -10.19
CA ASP A 26 19.10 51.12 -8.72
C ASP A 26 19.05 49.69 -8.20
N LYS A 27 20.24 49.20 -7.85
CA LYS A 27 20.45 47.94 -7.14
C LYS A 27 19.90 48.08 -5.73
N VAL A 28 18.63 47.76 -5.52
CA VAL A 28 18.14 47.45 -4.17
C VAL A 28 18.64 46.07 -3.80
N GLN A 29 19.74 46.11 -3.06
CA GLN A 29 20.46 45.01 -2.46
C GLN A 29 19.51 44.21 -1.55
N ALA A 30 18.97 43.10 -2.06
CA ALA A 30 18.37 42.06 -1.24
C ALA A 30 19.46 41.51 -0.32
N LYS A 31 19.54 42.03 0.90
CA LYS A 31 20.40 41.49 1.96
C LYS A 31 20.03 40.04 2.18
N SER A 32 20.93 39.18 1.75
CA SER A 32 20.99 37.77 2.11
C SER A 32 21.19 37.66 3.62
N HIS A 33 20.10 37.62 4.38
CA HIS A 33 20.13 37.00 5.70
C HIS A 33 20.13 35.49 5.50
N GLN A 34 21.33 34.96 5.21
CA GLN A 34 21.66 33.59 5.53
C GLN A 34 21.62 33.44 7.05
N ASN A 35 20.43 33.17 7.60
CA ASN A 35 20.34 32.47 8.87
C ASN A 35 20.60 30.99 8.60
N ASN A 36 21.89 30.68 8.47
CA ASN A 36 22.43 29.33 8.56
C ASN A 36 22.22 28.83 9.99
N ASN A 37 20.98 28.42 10.28
CA ASN A 37 20.67 27.48 11.34
C ASN A 37 20.10 26.21 10.69
N TYR A 38 20.84 25.68 9.70
CA TYR A 38 20.98 24.23 9.59
C TYR A 38 21.73 23.79 10.84
N SER A 39 20.97 23.58 11.91
CA SER A 39 21.42 22.78 13.05
C SER A 39 22.06 21.54 12.45
N LYS A 40 23.39 21.46 12.59
CA LYS A 40 24.23 20.27 12.47
C LYS A 40 23.34 19.05 12.37
N SER A 41 23.21 18.50 11.16
CA SER A 41 22.68 17.15 11.00
C SER A 41 23.53 16.27 11.89
N LYS A 42 23.02 15.98 13.08
CA LYS A 42 23.54 14.92 13.92
C LYS A 42 23.60 13.73 12.99
N SER A 43 24.81 13.26 12.74
CA SER A 43 25.09 11.93 12.23
C SER A 43 24.22 10.95 13.02
N TYR A 44 23.02 10.66 12.49
CA TYR A 44 22.20 9.57 12.97
C TYR A 44 22.90 8.31 12.49
N SER A 45 23.59 7.70 13.45
CA SER A 45 24.31 6.44 13.36
C SER A 45 23.75 5.48 12.32
N ASN A 46 24.63 4.80 11.60
CA ASN A 46 24.46 3.57 10.84
C ASN A 46 23.75 2.43 11.62
N LYS A 47 22.53 2.65 12.12
CA LYS A 47 21.66 1.62 12.68
C LYS A 47 20.40 1.61 11.83
N LYS A 48 20.38 0.68 10.87
CA LYS A 48 19.18 0.27 10.15
C LYS A 48 18.05 0.06 11.16
N ALA A 49 16.89 0.67 10.93
CA ALA A 49 15.77 0.56 11.88
C ALA A 49 15.44 -0.93 12.11
N TYR A 50 15.09 -1.32 13.34
CA TYR A 50 14.95 -2.75 13.67
C TYR A 50 13.86 -3.47 12.84
N TYR A 51 12.93 -2.70 12.29
CA TYR A 51 11.81 -3.16 11.49
C TYR A 51 12.05 -3.03 9.98
N ASP A 52 13.22 -2.52 9.58
CA ASP A 52 13.54 -2.27 8.19
C ASP A 52 13.74 -3.58 7.42
N THR A 53 13.35 -3.60 6.15
CA THR A 53 13.42 -4.80 5.33
C THR A 53 14.84 -4.97 4.81
N ASP A 54 15.38 -6.19 4.84
CA ASP A 54 16.61 -6.53 4.14
C ASP A 54 16.24 -7.32 2.89
N ILE A 55 16.08 -6.62 1.75
CA ILE A 55 15.63 -7.24 0.51
C ILE A 55 16.62 -8.29 -0.03
N SER A 56 17.90 -8.22 0.37
CA SER A 56 18.92 -9.20 -0.03
C SER A 56 18.65 -10.60 0.50
N ARG A 57 17.83 -10.72 1.55
CA ARG A 57 17.41 -12.00 2.15
C ARG A 57 16.19 -12.61 1.48
N ASP A 58 15.51 -11.90 0.59
CA ASP A 58 14.39 -12.46 -0.15
C ASP A 58 14.89 -13.40 -1.24
N LYS A 59 14.49 -14.67 -1.16
CA LYS A 59 14.90 -15.74 -2.10
C LYS A 59 14.65 -15.40 -3.57
N TYR A 60 13.61 -14.60 -3.86
CA TYR A 60 13.13 -14.38 -5.23
C TYR A 60 13.61 -13.04 -5.81
N GLY A 61 14.05 -12.11 -4.97
CA GLY A 61 14.49 -10.79 -5.40
C GLY A 61 13.37 -9.96 -6.03
N LYS A 62 13.77 -9.01 -6.89
CA LYS A 62 12.90 -8.02 -7.53
C LYS A 62 12.20 -8.58 -8.78
N ASN A 63 10.98 -8.14 -9.03
CA ASN A 63 10.31 -8.31 -10.32
C ASN A 63 9.35 -7.14 -10.58
N GLN A 64 9.45 -6.51 -11.75
CA GLN A 64 8.66 -5.35 -12.17
C GLN A 64 7.52 -5.74 -13.13
N ALA A 65 6.93 -6.92 -12.96
CA ALA A 65 5.78 -7.37 -13.75
C ALA A 65 4.60 -6.37 -13.69
N SER A 66 3.70 -6.44 -14.68
CA SER A 66 2.51 -5.58 -14.69
C SER A 66 1.55 -5.92 -13.55
N VAL A 67 0.92 -4.88 -13.00
CA VAL A 67 -0.18 -5.00 -12.03
C VAL A 67 -1.51 -5.06 -12.76
N ASP A 68 -2.17 -6.21 -12.67
CA ASP A 68 -3.45 -6.50 -13.32
C ASP A 68 -4.62 -6.55 -12.33
N TYR A 69 -4.35 -6.93 -11.09
CA TYR A 69 -5.34 -6.97 -10.00
C TYR A 69 -4.65 -6.80 -8.64
N TYR A 70 -5.46 -6.68 -7.59
CA TYR A 70 -5.00 -6.61 -6.21
C TYR A 70 -5.59 -7.75 -5.40
N MET A 71 -4.82 -8.31 -4.48
CA MET A 71 -5.27 -9.34 -3.54
C MET A 71 -5.07 -8.85 -2.12
N LEU A 72 -6.16 -8.60 -1.40
CA LEU A 72 -6.13 -8.34 0.03
C LEU A 72 -5.96 -9.66 0.77
N ALA A 73 -4.86 -9.80 1.49
CA ALA A 73 -4.57 -10.94 2.34
C ALA A 73 -4.90 -10.63 3.80
N LEU A 74 -5.81 -11.41 4.37
CA LEU A 74 -6.26 -11.29 5.76
C LEU A 74 -5.86 -12.54 6.52
N SER A 75 -5.22 -12.38 7.68
CA SER A 75 -4.73 -13.48 8.51
C SER A 75 -5.57 -13.63 9.77
N TRP A 76 -5.95 -14.86 10.10
CA TRP A 76 -6.57 -15.20 11.38
C TRP A 76 -5.50 -15.27 12.47
N SER A 77 -5.38 -14.19 13.24
CA SER A 77 -4.29 -13.97 14.19
C SER A 77 -4.14 -15.09 15.24
N PRO A 78 -5.21 -15.66 15.84
CA PRO A 78 -5.04 -16.74 16.81
C PRO A 78 -4.33 -17.96 16.22
N GLY A 79 -4.71 -18.37 15.00
CA GLY A 79 -4.08 -19.50 14.32
C GLY A 79 -2.64 -19.20 13.88
N PHE A 80 -2.37 -17.97 13.43
CA PHE A 80 -1.01 -17.52 13.13
C PHE A 80 -0.11 -17.54 14.37
N CYS A 81 -0.58 -16.95 15.48
CA CYS A 81 0.18 -16.87 16.72
C CYS A 81 0.45 -18.23 17.36
N GLU A 82 -0.52 -19.16 17.31
CA GLU A 82 -0.33 -20.55 17.72
C GLU A 82 0.79 -21.21 16.91
N TYR A 83 0.74 -21.11 15.58
CA TYR A 83 1.78 -21.63 14.70
C TYR A 83 3.15 -21.02 15.03
N LYS A 84 3.24 -19.71 15.20
CA LYS A 84 4.51 -19.03 15.51
C LYS A 84 5.09 -19.47 16.85
N LYS A 85 4.27 -19.54 17.90
CA LYS A 85 4.69 -20.04 19.22
C LYS A 85 5.24 -21.47 19.13
N ARG A 86 4.56 -22.37 18.41
CA ARG A 86 5.04 -23.73 18.16
C ARG A 86 6.37 -23.74 17.42
N SER A 87 6.48 -22.99 16.33
CA SER A 87 7.68 -22.96 15.49
C SER A 87 8.91 -22.34 16.17
N SER A 88 8.68 -21.51 17.19
CA SER A 88 9.74 -20.81 17.91
C SER A 88 10.01 -21.39 19.29
N ASN A 89 9.50 -22.58 19.62
CA ASN A 89 9.58 -23.19 20.95
C ASN A 89 9.19 -22.23 22.08
N GLY A 90 8.11 -21.46 21.88
CA GLY A 90 7.63 -20.44 22.82
C GLY A 90 8.34 -19.08 22.76
N ASN A 91 9.52 -19.00 22.14
CA ASN A 91 10.33 -17.77 22.08
C ASN A 91 9.91 -16.87 20.91
N LEU A 92 8.85 -16.10 21.10
CA LEU A 92 8.35 -15.18 20.07
C LEU A 92 9.35 -14.05 19.76
N PRO A 93 9.68 -13.81 18.47
CA PRO A 93 10.45 -12.65 18.05
C PRO A 93 9.84 -11.34 18.53
N ARG A 94 10.68 -10.33 18.83
CA ARG A 94 10.25 -9.01 19.31
C ARG A 94 9.13 -8.40 18.46
N GLY A 95 9.26 -8.47 17.13
CA GLY A 95 8.29 -7.90 16.19
C GLY A 95 6.90 -8.55 16.24
N LEU A 96 6.78 -9.78 16.76
CA LEU A 96 5.51 -10.51 16.85
C LEU A 96 4.87 -10.42 18.23
N LYS A 97 5.58 -9.89 19.24
CA LYS A 97 5.05 -9.79 20.61
C LYS A 97 3.77 -8.95 20.65
N TYR A 98 3.70 -7.86 19.88
CA TYR A 98 2.50 -7.02 19.84
C TYR A 98 1.25 -7.80 19.38
N GLN A 99 1.39 -8.67 18.37
CA GLN A 99 0.27 -9.47 17.87
C GLN A 99 -0.05 -10.70 18.73
N CYS A 100 0.98 -11.35 19.28
CA CYS A 100 0.89 -12.72 19.78
C CYS A 100 1.16 -12.90 21.29
N ALA A 101 1.64 -11.87 21.97
CA ALA A 101 1.76 -11.87 23.43
C ALA A 101 0.50 -11.29 24.09
N ASN A 102 0.24 -11.71 25.33
CA ASN A 102 -0.85 -11.14 26.13
C ASN A 102 -0.53 -9.67 26.48
N PRO A 103 -1.53 -8.78 26.58
CA PRO A 103 -2.98 -9.03 26.59
C PRO A 103 -3.68 -8.88 25.21
N HIS A 104 -2.93 -8.61 24.13
CA HIS A 104 -3.55 -8.29 22.85
C HIS A 104 -4.21 -9.53 22.22
N LYS A 105 -5.53 -9.43 21.96
CA LYS A 105 -6.32 -10.48 21.31
C LYS A 105 -6.84 -9.97 19.97
N PHE A 106 -6.08 -10.25 18.91
CA PHE A 106 -6.49 -9.96 17.55
C PHE A 106 -7.36 -11.08 16.97
N GLY A 107 -8.35 -10.72 16.16
CA GLY A 107 -9.11 -11.65 15.31
C GLY A 107 -8.50 -11.74 13.92
N TRP A 108 -9.25 -11.36 12.90
CA TRP A 108 -8.72 -11.14 11.56
C TRP A 108 -7.89 -9.86 11.51
N VAL A 109 -6.72 -9.93 10.91
CA VAL A 109 -5.83 -8.79 10.69
C VAL A 109 -5.42 -8.72 9.23
N ILE A 110 -5.00 -7.54 8.79
CA ILE A 110 -4.41 -7.33 7.48
C ILE A 110 -3.01 -7.95 7.53
N HIS A 111 -2.74 -8.89 6.62
CA HIS A 111 -1.37 -9.27 6.27
C HIS A 111 -0.84 -8.25 5.28
N GLY A 112 -1.55 -8.03 4.17
CA GLY A 112 -1.10 -7.14 3.11
C GLY A 112 -2.11 -6.93 2.00
N LEU A 113 -1.80 -6.03 1.08
CA LEU A 113 -2.54 -5.81 -0.17
C LEU A 113 -1.56 -5.96 -1.33
N TRP A 114 -1.65 -7.07 -2.05
CA TRP A 114 -0.62 -7.44 -2.99
C TRP A 114 -1.06 -7.08 -4.41
N PRO A 115 -0.36 -6.19 -5.12
CA PRO A 115 -0.51 -6.06 -6.56
C PRO A 115 -0.07 -7.37 -7.23
N GLN A 116 -0.88 -7.87 -8.16
CA GLN A 116 -0.67 -9.18 -8.77
C GLN A 116 -0.74 -9.09 -10.29
N ASN A 117 0.06 -9.94 -10.93
CA ASN A 117 0.03 -10.20 -12.37
C ASN A 117 -0.90 -11.39 -12.67
N ARG A 118 -1.77 -11.27 -13.68
CA ARG A 118 -2.75 -12.32 -14.05
C ARG A 118 -2.10 -13.53 -14.71
N SER A 119 -1.00 -13.31 -15.42
CA SER A 119 -0.30 -14.34 -16.20
C SER A 119 0.70 -15.13 -15.37
N ALA A 120 1.07 -14.62 -14.19
CA ALA A 120 1.98 -15.29 -13.28
C ALA A 120 1.51 -16.72 -12.92
N ARG A 121 2.49 -17.61 -12.97
CA ARG A 121 2.51 -19.04 -12.66
C ARG A 121 3.50 -19.38 -11.56
N GLN A 122 4.46 -18.49 -11.25
CA GLN A 122 5.38 -18.57 -10.10
C GLN A 122 5.34 -17.31 -9.18
N ILE A 123 5.75 -17.44 -7.91
CA ILE A 123 5.53 -16.42 -6.85
C ILE A 123 6.41 -15.19 -7.13
N ASP A 124 7.58 -15.46 -7.70
CA ASP A 124 8.55 -14.52 -8.23
C ASP A 124 8.09 -13.84 -9.51
N GLU A 125 7.11 -14.38 -10.24
CA GLU A 125 6.56 -13.76 -11.45
C GLU A 125 5.56 -12.62 -11.16
N HIS A 126 5.12 -12.47 -9.90
CA HIS A 126 4.30 -11.34 -9.48
C HIS A 126 5.16 -10.08 -9.21
N PRO A 127 4.57 -8.87 -9.30
CA PRO A 127 5.26 -7.62 -8.99
C PRO A 127 5.76 -7.62 -7.54
N ARG A 128 7.05 -7.36 -7.34
CA ARG A 128 7.69 -7.38 -6.02
C ARG A 128 8.95 -6.50 -5.98
N PHE A 129 9.14 -5.79 -4.88
CA PHE A 129 10.26 -4.87 -4.67
C PHE A 129 10.50 -3.95 -5.88
N CYS A 130 9.42 -3.40 -6.45
CA CYS A 130 9.48 -2.72 -7.75
C CYS A 130 10.32 -1.43 -7.73
N GLN A 131 10.53 -0.86 -6.54
CA GLN A 131 11.39 0.30 -6.30
C GLN A 131 12.70 -0.05 -5.58
N GLY A 132 13.02 -1.34 -5.43
CA GLY A 132 14.21 -1.81 -4.72
C GLY A 132 14.11 -1.67 -3.19
N ASP A 133 15.26 -1.50 -2.55
CA ASP A 133 15.41 -1.26 -1.11
C ASP A 133 14.98 0.19 -0.83
N LEU A 134 13.97 0.38 0.03
CA LEU A 134 13.45 1.71 0.35
C LEU A 134 13.84 2.09 1.78
N PRO A 135 13.95 3.39 2.09
CA PRO A 135 14.18 3.81 3.46
C PRO A 135 13.03 3.35 4.38
N PRO A 136 13.30 3.15 5.68
CA PRO A 136 12.28 2.81 6.65
C PRO A 136 11.21 3.90 6.68
N VAL A 137 9.94 3.49 6.61
CA VAL A 137 8.79 4.38 6.79
C VAL A 137 8.82 4.90 8.23
N ASP A 138 8.54 6.19 8.41
CA ASP A 138 8.45 6.81 9.75
C ASP A 138 7.56 5.96 10.67
N GLU A 139 8.12 5.59 11.82
CA GLU A 139 7.48 4.74 12.82
C GLU A 139 6.11 5.28 13.26
N LYS A 140 5.95 6.61 13.34
CA LYS A 140 4.67 7.26 13.68
C LYS A 140 3.59 7.05 12.62
N ILE A 141 3.97 6.82 11.37
CA ILE A 141 3.03 6.42 10.32
C ILE A 141 2.61 4.98 10.57
N LEU A 142 3.56 4.07 10.78
CA LEU A 142 3.31 2.64 10.97
C LEU A 142 2.38 2.38 12.17
N GLU A 143 2.61 3.07 13.29
CA GLU A 143 1.81 2.94 14.51
C GLU A 143 0.33 3.21 14.30
N LYS A 144 -0.02 4.08 13.35
CA LYS A 144 -1.43 4.38 13.04
C LYS A 144 -2.18 3.17 12.52
N TYR A 145 -1.51 2.20 11.89
CA TYR A 145 -2.11 1.04 11.22
C TYR A 145 -1.94 -0.28 11.99
N MET A 146 -1.25 -0.26 13.13
CA MET A 146 -0.96 -1.47 13.91
C MET A 146 -2.20 -2.14 14.50
N LYS A 147 -3.32 -1.41 14.67
CA LYS A 147 -4.57 -1.99 15.17
C LYS A 147 -5.20 -2.98 14.20
N GLU A 148 -5.00 -2.78 12.89
CA GLU A 148 -5.53 -3.66 11.86
C GLU A 148 -4.44 -4.56 11.25
N SER A 149 -3.18 -4.14 11.27
CA SER A 149 -2.01 -4.85 10.74
C SER A 149 -0.87 -4.88 11.77
N PRO A 150 -0.88 -5.83 12.72
CA PRO A 150 -0.06 -5.76 13.92
C PRO A 150 1.40 -6.18 13.67
N GLY A 151 2.23 -5.21 13.26
CA GLY A 151 3.67 -5.36 13.23
C GLY A 151 4.36 -4.30 12.38
N LYS A 152 5.31 -3.55 12.96
CA LYS A 152 6.09 -2.53 12.22
C LYS A 152 6.90 -3.16 11.08
N ALA A 153 7.57 -4.28 11.36
CA ALA A 153 8.34 -5.03 10.35
C ALA A 153 7.44 -5.65 9.27
N LEU A 154 6.21 -6.05 9.63
CA LEU A 154 5.22 -6.49 8.66
C LEU A 154 4.83 -5.33 7.74
N LEU A 155 4.41 -4.20 8.30
CA LEU A 155 3.99 -3.03 7.53
C LEU A 155 5.10 -2.50 6.60
N GLN A 156 6.33 -2.43 7.09
CA GLN A 156 7.49 -2.03 6.30
C GLN A 156 7.74 -3.01 5.14
N GLY A 157 7.83 -4.31 5.43
CA GLY A 157 8.05 -5.33 4.41
C GLY A 157 6.94 -5.37 3.37
N GLU A 158 5.68 -5.21 3.78
CA GLU A 158 4.53 -5.17 2.89
C GLU A 158 4.52 -3.92 2.00
N TRP A 159 4.96 -2.78 2.54
CA TRP A 159 5.14 -1.57 1.74
C TRP A 159 6.22 -1.77 0.68
N GLU A 160 7.42 -2.16 1.08
CA GLU A 160 8.57 -2.30 0.17
C GLU A 160 8.35 -3.38 -0.88
N LYS A 161 7.90 -4.55 -0.43
CA LYS A 161 7.72 -5.71 -1.30
C LYS A 161 6.53 -5.56 -2.22
N HIS A 162 5.41 -5.04 -1.74
CA HIS A 162 4.15 -5.07 -2.47
C HIS A 162 3.57 -3.68 -2.75
N GLY A 163 3.45 -2.83 -1.73
CA GLY A 163 2.83 -1.52 -1.86
C GLY A 163 3.50 -0.61 -2.88
N ALA A 164 4.83 -0.54 -2.87
CA ALA A 164 5.63 0.30 -3.76
C ALA A 164 5.51 -0.07 -5.25
N CYS A 165 4.94 -1.24 -5.58
CA CYS A 165 4.65 -1.63 -6.95
C CYS A 165 3.42 -0.95 -7.55
N ALA A 166 2.54 -0.36 -6.74
CA ALA A 166 1.29 0.23 -7.22
C ALA A 166 0.93 1.58 -6.58
N PHE A 167 1.67 2.01 -5.56
CA PHE A 167 1.41 3.24 -4.81
C PHE A 167 2.69 4.07 -4.73
N LYS A 168 2.54 5.40 -4.73
CA LYS A 168 3.67 6.34 -4.63
C LYS A 168 4.09 6.61 -3.19
N LYS A 169 3.18 6.47 -2.22
CA LYS A 169 3.41 6.77 -0.80
C LYS A 169 2.91 5.64 0.10
N PRO A 170 3.60 5.34 1.20
CA PRO A 170 3.21 4.29 2.13
C PRO A 170 1.84 4.56 2.79
N GLN A 171 1.52 5.82 3.12
CA GLN A 171 0.23 6.17 3.70
C GLN A 171 -0.94 5.83 2.77
N ASP A 172 -0.80 6.06 1.46
CA ASP A 172 -1.86 5.77 0.49
C ASP A 172 -2.11 4.25 0.41
N TYR A 173 -1.04 3.46 0.45
CA TYR A 173 -1.09 2.00 0.50
C TYR A 173 -1.80 1.49 1.76
N PHE A 174 -1.39 1.94 2.94
CA PHE A 174 -1.98 1.52 4.21
C PHE A 174 -3.43 2.03 4.37
N ASN A 175 -3.76 3.22 3.88
CA ASN A 175 -5.13 3.73 3.86
C ASN A 175 -6.04 2.85 2.99
N MET A 176 -5.55 2.41 1.81
CA MET A 176 -6.32 1.51 0.96
C MET A 176 -6.55 0.15 1.62
N GLN A 177 -5.50 -0.44 2.23
CA GLN A 177 -5.63 -1.67 3.01
C GLN A 177 -6.73 -1.55 4.08
N ARG A 178 -6.66 -0.50 4.90
CA ARG A 178 -7.65 -0.21 5.95
C ARG A 178 -9.05 -0.04 5.38
N ALA A 179 -9.20 0.74 4.31
CA ALA A 179 -10.50 0.99 3.70
C ALA A 179 -11.16 -0.32 3.22
N LEU A 180 -10.39 -1.17 2.54
CA LEU A 180 -10.87 -2.48 2.11
C LEU A 180 -11.20 -3.37 3.30
N TYR A 181 -10.31 -3.48 4.30
CA TYR A 181 -10.54 -4.29 5.50
C TYR A 181 -11.82 -3.87 6.25
N ASN A 182 -12.00 -2.57 6.49
CA ASN A 182 -13.17 -2.04 7.19
C ASN A 182 -14.48 -2.19 6.40
N SER A 183 -14.41 -2.38 5.08
CA SER A 183 -15.58 -2.63 4.23
C SER A 183 -16.10 -4.06 4.31
N ILE A 184 -15.35 -4.99 4.93
CA ILE A 184 -15.67 -6.41 4.99
C ILE A 184 -16.08 -6.80 6.41
N LYS A 185 -17.28 -7.37 6.55
CA LYS A 185 -17.68 -8.11 7.76
C LYS A 185 -16.92 -9.43 7.80
N LEU A 186 -16.32 -9.74 8.94
CA LEU A 186 -15.53 -10.97 9.16
C LEU A 186 -16.02 -11.71 10.42
N PRO A 187 -15.95 -13.06 10.44
CA PRO A 187 -16.40 -13.82 11.59
C PRO A 187 -15.41 -13.65 12.76
N ASN A 188 -15.92 -13.52 13.98
CA ASN A 188 -15.13 -13.43 15.21
C ASN A 188 -14.63 -14.79 15.73
N LYS A 189 -14.72 -15.84 14.93
CA LYS A 189 -14.28 -17.20 15.26
C LYS A 189 -13.60 -17.86 14.07
N LYS A 190 -12.77 -18.86 14.36
CA LYS A 190 -12.16 -19.70 13.33
C LYS A 190 -13.25 -20.52 12.65
N LEU A 191 -13.26 -20.49 11.32
CA LEU A 191 -14.10 -21.32 10.47
C LEU A 191 -13.21 -22.09 9.51
N ASN A 192 -13.60 -23.31 9.15
CA ASN A 192 -12.97 -24.00 8.02
C ASN A 192 -13.27 -23.27 6.71
N ARG A 193 -12.51 -23.55 5.64
CA ARG A 193 -12.60 -22.84 4.36
C ARG A 193 -14.02 -22.76 3.78
N LYS A 194 -14.76 -23.87 3.75
CA LYS A 194 -16.12 -23.92 3.19
C LYS A 194 -17.08 -23.04 4.00
N ALA A 195 -17.05 -23.17 5.32
CA ALA A 195 -17.88 -22.37 6.22
C ALA A 195 -17.50 -20.88 6.18
N LEU A 196 -16.20 -20.57 6.12
CA LEU A 196 -15.69 -19.21 6.01
C LEU A 196 -16.20 -18.52 4.75
N PHE A 197 -16.08 -19.18 3.59
CA PHE A 197 -16.54 -18.59 2.32
C PHE A 197 -18.05 -18.41 2.26
N SER A 198 -18.81 -19.36 2.82
CA SER A 198 -20.26 -19.23 2.94
C SER A 198 -20.63 -18.04 3.83
N TRP A 199 -19.99 -17.93 5.00
CA TRP A 199 -20.24 -16.85 5.95
C TRP A 199 -19.88 -15.49 5.37
N VAL A 200 -18.69 -15.34 4.74
CA VAL A 200 -18.24 -14.07 4.17
C VAL A 200 -19.20 -13.61 3.06
N ARG A 201 -19.57 -14.50 2.12
CA ARG A 201 -20.48 -14.13 1.02
C ARG A 201 -21.89 -13.80 1.52
N LYS A 202 -22.39 -14.52 2.53
CA LYS A 202 -23.69 -14.25 3.15
C LYS A 202 -23.75 -12.87 3.81
N ASN A 203 -22.65 -12.45 4.44
CA ASN A 203 -22.61 -11.21 5.23
C ASN A 203 -22.06 -9.99 4.47
N ASN A 204 -21.55 -10.19 3.24
CA ASN A 204 -20.97 -9.15 2.40
C ASN A 204 -21.58 -9.23 0.99
N PRO A 205 -22.70 -8.53 0.71
CA PRO A 205 -23.40 -8.62 -0.58
C PRO A 205 -22.51 -8.32 -1.79
N GLN A 206 -21.55 -7.40 -1.65
CA GLN A 206 -20.57 -7.06 -2.69
C GLN A 206 -19.62 -8.21 -3.06
N LEU A 207 -19.54 -9.25 -2.21
CA LEU A 207 -18.73 -10.45 -2.45
C LEU A 207 -19.57 -11.68 -2.82
N SER A 208 -20.90 -11.57 -2.91
CA SER A 208 -21.82 -12.72 -3.01
C SER A 208 -21.53 -13.64 -4.20
N SER A 209 -21.09 -13.09 -5.33
CA SER A 209 -20.86 -13.81 -6.59
C SER A 209 -19.39 -14.07 -6.91
N VAL A 210 -18.43 -13.59 -6.10
CA VAL A 210 -17.01 -13.76 -6.37
C VAL A 210 -16.41 -14.97 -5.64
N TYR A 211 -15.46 -15.62 -6.29
CA TYR A 211 -14.61 -16.63 -5.68
C TYR A 211 -13.57 -15.98 -4.77
N LEU A 212 -13.58 -16.40 -3.50
CA LEU A 212 -12.59 -16.02 -2.50
C LEU A 212 -11.43 -17.02 -2.51
N GLY A 213 -10.22 -16.56 -2.22
CA GLY A 213 -9.06 -17.43 -2.00
C GLY A 213 -8.84 -17.71 -0.52
N ALA A 214 -8.09 -18.76 -0.19
CA ALA A 214 -7.64 -19.02 1.18
C ALA A 214 -6.43 -19.95 1.17
N SER A 215 -5.54 -19.77 2.13
CA SER A 215 -4.43 -20.69 2.41
C SER A 215 -4.12 -20.69 3.89
N ARG A 216 -3.99 -21.88 4.50
CA ARG A 216 -3.72 -22.04 5.94
C ARG A 216 -4.68 -21.22 6.82
N ASN A 217 -4.18 -20.14 7.43
CA ASN A 217 -4.94 -19.25 8.32
C ASN A 217 -5.38 -17.95 7.61
N GLU A 218 -5.32 -17.91 6.28
CA GLU A 218 -5.54 -16.69 5.51
C GLU A 218 -6.77 -16.77 4.62
N LEU A 219 -7.41 -15.62 4.45
CA LEU A 219 -8.49 -15.33 3.51
C LEU A 219 -7.97 -14.32 2.49
N TYR A 220 -8.26 -14.57 1.21
CA TYR A 220 -7.91 -13.68 0.11
C TYR A 220 -9.16 -13.15 -0.58
N ILE A 221 -9.19 -11.82 -0.77
CA ILE A 221 -10.24 -11.13 -1.51
C ILE A 221 -9.57 -10.33 -2.62
N CYS A 222 -10.03 -10.51 -3.86
CA CYS A 222 -9.37 -9.92 -5.02
C CYS A 222 -10.19 -8.79 -5.62
N TYR A 223 -9.49 -7.76 -6.10
CA TYR A 223 -10.08 -6.54 -6.65
C TYR A 223 -9.42 -6.22 -7.99
N ASN A 224 -10.20 -5.72 -8.95
CA ASN A 224 -9.62 -5.14 -10.16
C ASN A 224 -9.00 -3.76 -9.88
N LYS A 225 -8.41 -3.13 -10.90
CA LYS A 225 -7.78 -1.81 -10.78
C LYS A 225 -8.72 -0.64 -10.46
N LYS A 226 -10.04 -0.91 -10.46
CA LYS A 226 -11.10 0.03 -10.07
C LYS A 226 -11.69 -0.31 -8.70
N TRP A 227 -11.00 -1.12 -7.90
CA TRP A 227 -11.41 -1.56 -6.56
C TRP A 227 -12.74 -2.32 -6.50
N LYS A 228 -13.20 -2.88 -7.63
CA LYS A 228 -14.38 -3.77 -7.66
C LYS A 228 -13.95 -5.21 -7.34
N PRO A 229 -14.67 -5.92 -6.46
CA PRO A 229 -14.42 -7.33 -6.21
C PRO A 229 -14.43 -8.14 -7.51
N ILE A 230 -13.51 -9.09 -7.62
CA ILE A 230 -13.41 -10.05 -8.72
C ILE A 230 -13.15 -11.45 -8.16
N ASN A 231 -13.35 -12.47 -9.01
CA ASN A 231 -12.87 -13.81 -8.70
C ASN A 231 -11.36 -13.77 -8.48
N CYS A 232 -10.91 -14.24 -7.30
CA CYS A 232 -9.51 -14.56 -7.13
C CYS A 232 -9.10 -15.65 -8.13
N PRO A 233 -7.96 -15.50 -8.84
CA PRO A 233 -7.44 -16.60 -9.63
C PRO A 233 -7.26 -17.85 -8.77
N LYS A 234 -7.59 -19.02 -9.31
CA LYS A 234 -7.25 -20.27 -8.66
C LYS A 234 -5.73 -20.34 -8.59
N SER A 235 -5.16 -20.39 -7.38
CA SER A 235 -3.73 -20.62 -7.17
C SER A 235 -3.32 -21.84 -7.98
N ARG A 236 -2.32 -21.70 -8.85
CA ARG A 236 -1.69 -22.81 -9.58
C ARG A 236 -0.42 -23.31 -8.89
N TYR A 237 -0.32 -23.07 -7.59
CA TYR A 237 0.87 -23.22 -6.75
C TYR A 237 0.49 -23.90 -5.44
#